data_AF-A0A7Y4ZII7-F1
#
_entry.id   AF-A0A7Y4ZII7-F1
#
_cell.length_a   1.000
_cell.length_b   1.000
_cell.length_c   1.000
_cell.angle_alpha   90.00
_cell.angle_beta   90.00
_cell.angle_gamma   90.00
#
_symmetry.space_group_name_H-M   'P 1'
#
loop_
_entity.id
_entity.type
_entity.pdbx_description
1 polymer ?
#
loop_
_entity_poly.entity_id
_entity_poly.type
_entity_poly.pdbx_seq_one_letter_code
_entity_poly.pdbx_strand_id
1 'polypeptide(L)'
;MIQRVFAACAVSMLALACGNGPAPSTAPAATASAAASTSAPPTVRTGHGPSATIRRRWALGTGGVFFLYANVETLMATQFARAFVPALLEMPGLSPEQARCGEKLAASTREVLMGSNQDGVITLLRIDEGASPLATCIKALSADPGSLPGAPGAPEAWNLGGTWMVHEPGMMLVGSPEAIRAALAVTGTPNAPSSLDLEPGQHLAFSAVVGANVPLQGTLAIDAAHFALQLDAHPPGEGDAEKMAAEFEKIAATAAFPGFNPHQNQMARRVLDATKVTHQDGHLRALFEVRGGPVDQGARFGELTSLAIYTFRRYLESAKAAEAQAVVAEIARDYVTLWEREEMKPVPRAKKKLGSFPPVPSTVPRGQKYASQAGDWKAWAPMRFEMTEPQYFQYEVKAAKDGESADIIARGDLNGDGKTSLYTLHVKVDRKKDSTLVLAPKLEITDAFE
;
A
#
# COMPACT_ATOMS: atom_id res chain seq x y z
N MET A 1 -5.51 -5.61 3.72
CA MET A 1 -4.40 -6.48 3.28
C MET A 1 -3.46 -5.76 2.31
N ILE A 2 -3.89 -5.35 1.10
CA ILE A 2 -3.08 -4.56 0.13
C ILE A 2 -2.41 -3.33 0.76
N GLN A 3 -3.09 -2.62 1.65
CA GLN A 3 -2.53 -1.47 2.38
C GLN A 3 -1.40 -1.86 3.36
N ARG A 4 -1.41 -3.07 3.94
CA ARG A 4 -0.32 -3.57 4.79
C ARG A 4 0.86 -4.07 3.95
N VAL A 5 0.59 -4.65 2.78
CA VAL A 5 1.61 -5.02 1.78
C VAL A 5 2.33 -3.77 1.29
N PHE A 6 1.59 -2.75 0.88
CA PHE A 6 2.18 -1.48 0.46
C PHE A 6 2.80 -0.70 1.62
N ALA A 7 2.26 -0.74 2.84
CA ALA A 7 2.91 -0.14 4.00
C ALA A 7 4.19 -0.88 4.39
N ALA A 8 4.36 -2.16 4.06
CA ALA A 8 5.57 -2.92 4.31
C ALA A 8 6.56 -2.90 3.12
N CYS A 9 6.09 -2.81 1.87
CA CYS A 9 6.87 -2.42 0.70
C CYS A 9 7.39 -0.99 0.89
N ALA A 10 6.51 -0.10 1.35
CA ALA A 10 6.85 1.22 1.77
C ALA A 10 7.81 1.11 2.93
N VAL A 11 7.50 0.62 4.12
CA VAL A 11 8.46 0.55 5.25
C VAL A 11 9.77 -0.20 4.93
N SER A 12 9.83 -1.11 3.97
CA SER A 12 11.11 -1.71 3.54
C SER A 12 11.85 -0.90 2.46
N MET A 13 11.16 -0.03 1.70
CA MET A 13 11.76 0.99 0.80
C MET A 13 11.77 2.43 1.39
N LEU A 14 11.08 2.68 2.51
CA LEU A 14 10.66 3.93 3.17
C LEU A 14 10.88 3.87 4.69
N ALA A 15 11.50 2.82 5.25
CA ALA A 15 12.31 2.97 6.46
C ALA A 15 13.42 4.04 6.26
N LEU A 16 13.54 4.55 5.03
CA LEU A 16 14.37 5.68 4.64
C LEU A 16 13.61 6.80 3.88
N ALA A 17 12.35 7.11 4.22
CA ALA A 17 11.73 8.45 4.12
C ALA A 17 10.30 8.48 3.58
N CYS A 18 9.48 9.29 4.25
CA CYS A 18 8.34 10.00 3.65
C CYS A 18 8.04 11.25 4.50
N GLY A 19 8.27 12.43 3.94
CA GLY A 19 7.79 13.71 4.45
C GLY A 19 7.67 14.70 3.29
N ASN A 20 6.54 15.41 3.19
CA ASN A 20 6.28 16.40 2.14
C ASN A 20 7.33 17.53 2.20
N GLY A 21 8.06 17.75 1.10
CA GLY A 21 9.07 18.80 0.96
C GLY A 21 9.07 19.44 -0.43
N PRO A 22 9.60 20.68 -0.56
CA PRO A 22 9.45 21.52 -1.75
C PRO A 22 10.33 21.08 -2.92
N ALA A 23 10.03 21.62 -4.11
CA ALA A 23 10.66 21.28 -5.39
C ALA A 23 12.20 21.40 -5.40
N PRO A 24 12.91 20.51 -6.13
CA PRO A 24 14.37 20.46 -6.13
C PRO A 24 15.01 21.67 -6.82
N SER A 25 16.13 22.12 -6.24
CA SER A 25 17.04 23.12 -6.81
C SER A 25 17.83 22.54 -7.99
N THR A 26 17.94 23.30 -9.07
CA THR A 26 18.68 22.94 -10.29
C THR A 26 20.19 22.89 -10.04
N ALA A 27 20.77 21.70 -10.05
CA ALA A 27 22.23 21.50 -10.08
C ALA A 27 22.78 21.59 -11.52
N PRO A 28 24.01 22.11 -11.74
CA PRO A 28 24.58 22.26 -13.08
C PRO A 28 25.01 20.92 -13.70
N ALA A 29 24.71 20.76 -14.99
CA ALA A 29 25.00 19.57 -15.79
C ALA A 29 26.52 19.36 -15.95
N ALA A 30 27.01 18.19 -15.57
CA ALA A 30 28.38 17.75 -15.85
C ALA A 30 28.49 17.15 -17.27
N THR A 31 29.41 17.68 -18.07
CA THR A 31 29.75 17.16 -19.40
C THR A 31 30.58 15.88 -19.29
N ALA A 32 29.97 14.73 -19.56
CA ALA A 32 30.68 13.45 -19.65
C ALA A 32 31.14 13.18 -21.09
N SER A 33 32.45 12.99 -21.27
CA SER A 33 33.07 12.56 -22.53
C SER A 33 32.99 11.04 -22.66
N ALA A 34 32.37 10.54 -23.72
CA ALA A 34 32.20 9.11 -24.00
C ALA A 34 33.38 8.57 -24.82
N ALA A 35 34.26 7.80 -24.19
CA ALA A 35 35.22 6.95 -24.89
C ALA A 35 34.56 5.59 -25.20
N ALA A 36 34.61 5.16 -26.46
CA ALA A 36 34.05 3.90 -26.92
C ALA A 36 34.89 2.71 -26.42
N SER A 37 34.33 1.94 -25.50
CA SER A 37 34.91 0.66 -25.05
C SER A 37 34.40 -0.48 -25.92
N THR A 38 35.31 -1.20 -26.57
CA THR A 38 35.04 -2.43 -27.31
C THR A 38 34.74 -3.56 -26.33
N SER A 39 33.48 -4.01 -26.27
CA SER A 39 33.05 -5.10 -25.38
C SER A 39 33.27 -6.47 -26.03
N ALA A 40 33.74 -7.43 -25.24
CA ALA A 40 33.81 -8.84 -25.60
C ALA A 40 32.40 -9.44 -25.80
N PRO A 41 32.23 -10.50 -26.62
CA PRO A 41 30.93 -11.11 -26.86
C PRO A 41 30.31 -11.65 -25.56
N PRO A 42 29.01 -11.38 -25.30
CA PRO A 42 28.37 -11.74 -24.04
C PRO A 42 28.20 -13.26 -23.93
N THR A 43 28.71 -13.84 -22.85
CA THR A 43 28.34 -15.18 -22.41
C THR A 43 26.83 -15.19 -22.11
N VAL A 44 26.11 -16.18 -22.67
CA VAL A 44 24.68 -16.38 -22.42
C VAL A 44 24.48 -16.66 -20.93
N ARG A 45 24.09 -15.64 -20.17
CA ARG A 45 23.70 -15.79 -18.77
C ARG A 45 22.31 -16.42 -18.74
N THR A 46 22.20 -17.62 -18.20
CA THR A 46 20.92 -18.21 -17.78
C THR A 46 20.26 -17.26 -16.77
N GLY A 47 18.94 -17.08 -16.81
CA GLY A 47 18.22 -16.23 -15.86
C GLY A 47 18.61 -16.46 -14.39
N HIS A 48 18.43 -15.45 -13.56
CA HIS A 48 18.85 -15.46 -12.15
C HIS A 48 17.66 -15.11 -11.25
N GLY A 49 17.25 -16.05 -10.40
CA GLY A 49 16.25 -15.78 -9.35
C GLY A 49 16.89 -15.57 -7.97
N PRO A 50 16.07 -15.57 -6.90
CA PRO A 50 16.56 -15.45 -5.52
C PRO A 50 17.66 -16.47 -5.21
N SER A 51 18.72 -16.04 -4.52
CA SER A 51 19.82 -16.94 -4.13
C SER A 51 19.35 -18.08 -3.23
N ALA A 52 20.13 -19.17 -3.19
CA ALA A 52 19.86 -20.28 -2.28
C ALA A 52 19.75 -19.84 -0.80
N THR A 53 20.51 -18.81 -0.40
CA THR A 53 20.45 -18.24 0.95
C THR A 53 19.11 -17.62 1.25
N ILE A 54 18.61 -16.74 0.37
CA ILE A 54 17.27 -16.17 0.51
C ILE A 54 16.20 -17.25 0.45
N ARG A 55 16.29 -18.15 -0.56
CA ARG A 55 15.30 -19.21 -0.74
C ARG A 55 15.13 -19.97 0.56
N ARG A 56 16.21 -20.45 1.21
CA ARG A 56 16.16 -21.21 2.49
C ARG A 56 15.35 -20.59 3.63
N ARG A 57 15.10 -19.27 3.61
CA ARG A 57 14.29 -18.56 4.62
C ARG A 57 12.87 -18.20 4.13
N TRP A 58 12.51 -18.59 2.93
CA TRP A 58 11.22 -18.27 2.34
C TRP A 58 10.10 -19.17 2.86
N ALA A 59 9.25 -18.62 3.74
CA ALA A 59 8.16 -19.37 4.37
C ALA A 59 6.81 -19.23 3.67
N LEU A 60 6.63 -18.27 2.75
CA LEU A 60 5.31 -18.00 2.17
C LEU A 60 4.89 -18.99 1.06
N GLY A 61 5.83 -19.83 0.59
CA GLY A 61 5.59 -20.74 -0.54
C GLY A 61 5.12 -19.98 -1.78
N THR A 62 4.12 -20.52 -2.48
CA THR A 62 3.51 -19.93 -3.68
C THR A 62 2.14 -19.27 -3.43
N GLY A 63 1.55 -19.43 -2.24
CA GLY A 63 0.19 -18.97 -1.91
C GLY A 63 0.08 -17.53 -1.41
N GLY A 64 1.09 -16.70 -1.65
CA GLY A 64 1.11 -15.31 -1.23
C GLY A 64 0.28 -14.40 -2.14
N VAL A 65 -0.14 -13.26 -1.61
CA VAL A 65 -0.91 -12.24 -2.34
C VAL A 65 0.02 -11.29 -3.11
N PHE A 66 1.26 -11.17 -2.66
CA PHE A 66 2.28 -10.35 -3.30
C PHE A 66 3.67 -10.90 -3.00
N PHE A 67 4.53 -10.86 -4.00
CA PHE A 67 5.92 -11.23 -3.97
C PHE A 67 6.75 -10.21 -4.77
N LEU A 68 7.94 -9.88 -4.30
CA LEU A 68 8.89 -9.02 -5.02
C LEU A 68 10.31 -9.50 -4.75
N TYR A 69 11.07 -9.70 -5.82
CA TYR A 69 12.49 -9.98 -5.78
C TYR A 69 13.25 -8.87 -6.49
N ALA A 70 14.35 -8.41 -5.88
CA ALA A 70 15.28 -7.48 -6.49
C ALA A 70 16.72 -7.95 -6.29
N ASN A 71 17.48 -7.97 -7.39
CA ASN A 71 18.93 -8.15 -7.35
C ASN A 71 19.59 -6.78 -7.19
N VAL A 72 19.69 -6.34 -5.93
CA VAL A 72 20.22 -5.02 -5.55
C VAL A 72 21.66 -4.86 -6.02
N GLU A 73 22.48 -5.90 -5.98
CA GLU A 73 23.87 -5.85 -6.44
C GLU A 73 23.96 -5.41 -7.91
N THR A 74 23.19 -6.04 -8.79
CA THR A 74 23.16 -5.67 -10.22
C THR A 74 22.48 -4.33 -10.46
N LEU A 75 21.45 -4.00 -9.69
CA LEU A 75 20.77 -2.71 -9.77
C LEU A 75 21.71 -1.56 -9.39
N MET A 76 22.44 -1.68 -8.28
CA MET A 76 23.38 -0.67 -7.79
C MET A 76 24.59 -0.47 -8.71
N ALA A 77 24.90 -1.44 -9.58
CA ALA A 77 25.92 -1.28 -10.62
C ALA A 77 25.48 -0.31 -11.74
N THR A 78 24.17 -0.06 -11.89
CA THR A 78 23.65 0.87 -12.90
C THR A 78 24.02 2.33 -12.55
N GLN A 79 24.06 3.20 -13.57
CA GLN A 79 24.22 4.64 -13.35
C GLN A 79 22.97 5.25 -12.72
N PHE A 80 21.80 4.72 -13.06
CA PHE A 80 20.51 5.11 -12.49
C PHE A 80 20.50 4.97 -10.96
N ALA A 81 20.81 3.77 -10.44
CA ALA A 81 20.76 3.52 -9.01
C ALA A 81 21.76 4.38 -8.22
N ARG A 82 22.95 4.62 -8.78
CA ARG A 82 23.96 5.50 -8.16
C ARG A 82 23.53 6.95 -8.06
N ALA A 83 22.70 7.43 -8.99
CA ALA A 83 22.11 8.76 -8.91
C ALA A 83 20.88 8.79 -7.99
N PHE A 84 20.06 7.74 -8.00
CA PHE A 84 18.78 7.71 -7.32
C PHE A 84 18.89 7.44 -5.81
N VAL A 85 19.76 6.51 -5.38
CA VAL A 85 19.85 6.11 -3.97
C VAL A 85 20.24 7.27 -3.04
N PRO A 86 21.25 8.09 -3.34
CA PRO A 86 21.55 9.26 -2.50
C PRO A 86 20.37 10.22 -2.39
N ALA A 87 19.68 10.50 -3.51
CA ALA A 87 18.50 11.37 -3.50
C ALA A 87 17.35 10.81 -2.65
N LEU A 88 17.17 9.48 -2.62
CA LEU A 88 16.20 8.82 -1.75
C LEU A 88 16.56 9.01 -0.26
N LEU A 89 17.84 8.91 0.09
CA LEU A 89 18.33 9.07 1.46
C LEU A 89 18.32 10.52 1.95
N GLU A 90 18.29 11.48 1.04
CA GLU A 90 18.16 12.93 1.34
C GLU A 90 16.70 13.38 1.51
N MET A 91 15.72 12.48 1.33
CA MET A 91 14.32 12.84 1.47
C MET A 91 13.98 13.27 2.91
N PRO A 92 13.04 14.23 3.08
CA PRO A 92 12.67 14.74 4.40
C PRO A 92 12.15 13.63 5.31
N GLY A 93 12.48 13.73 6.61
CA GLY A 93 11.99 12.82 7.64
C GLY A 93 13.03 11.83 8.15
N LEU A 94 14.20 11.75 7.52
CA LEU A 94 15.35 11.04 8.07
C LEU A 94 16.28 11.96 8.83
N SER A 95 16.71 11.52 10.00
CA SER A 95 17.87 12.11 10.64
C SER A 95 19.14 11.81 9.82
N PRO A 96 20.19 12.65 9.89
CA PRO A 96 21.47 12.37 9.26
C PRO A 96 22.10 11.02 9.68
N GLU A 97 21.73 10.50 10.85
CA GLU A 97 22.18 9.18 11.31
C GLU A 97 21.42 8.05 10.61
N GLN A 98 20.11 8.21 10.42
CA GLN A 98 19.28 7.27 9.67
C GLN A 98 19.69 7.23 8.20
N ALA A 99 19.93 8.38 7.56
CA ALA A 99 20.40 8.45 6.18
C ALA A 99 21.75 7.73 5.99
N ARG A 100 22.72 7.99 6.89
CA ARG A 100 24.03 7.29 6.88
C ARG A 100 23.91 5.80 7.14
N CYS A 101 22.96 5.38 7.96
CA CYS A 101 22.68 3.96 8.07
C CYS A 101 22.13 3.41 6.76
N GLY A 102 21.13 4.06 6.19
CA GLY A 102 20.48 3.62 4.97
C GLY A 102 21.47 3.44 3.83
N GLU A 103 22.43 4.35 3.71
CA GLU A 103 23.55 4.23 2.77
C GLU A 103 24.36 2.96 2.99
N LYS A 104 24.75 2.65 4.24
CA LYS A 104 25.51 1.44 4.58
C LYS A 104 24.72 0.16 4.34
N LEU A 105 23.43 0.16 4.70
CA LEU A 105 22.54 -0.98 4.45
C LEU A 105 22.35 -1.19 2.95
N ALA A 106 22.11 -0.14 2.17
CA ALA A 106 21.98 -0.21 0.72
C ALA A 106 23.27 -0.73 0.07
N ALA A 107 24.45 -0.27 0.54
CA ALA A 107 25.74 -0.71 0.03
C ALA A 107 26.06 -2.18 0.35
N SER A 108 25.58 -2.71 1.49
CA SER A 108 25.79 -4.10 1.89
C SER A 108 24.71 -5.06 1.39
N THR A 109 23.54 -4.56 0.99
CA THR A 109 22.43 -5.38 0.51
C THR A 109 22.70 -5.84 -0.92
N ARG A 110 22.65 -7.16 -1.13
CA ARG A 110 22.87 -7.81 -2.42
C ARG A 110 21.58 -8.22 -3.08
N GLU A 111 20.61 -8.69 -2.29
CA GLU A 111 19.31 -9.13 -2.76
C GLU A 111 18.22 -8.78 -1.76
N VAL A 112 17.02 -8.53 -2.27
CA VAL A 112 15.81 -8.35 -1.47
C VAL A 112 14.75 -9.31 -2.00
N LEU A 113 14.14 -10.09 -1.10
CA LEU A 113 12.93 -10.84 -1.38
C LEU A 113 11.87 -10.46 -0.36
N MET A 114 10.73 -10.00 -0.85
CA MET A 114 9.60 -9.60 -0.04
C MET A 114 8.38 -10.41 -0.44
N GLY A 115 7.52 -10.69 0.52
CA GLY A 115 6.17 -11.09 0.19
C GLY A 115 5.20 -10.96 1.34
N SER A 116 3.94 -11.23 1.02
CA SER A 116 2.86 -11.16 1.97
C SER A 116 1.82 -12.25 1.76
N ASN A 117 1.20 -12.65 2.86
CA ASN A 117 0.05 -13.55 2.90
C ASN A 117 -0.93 -13.05 3.98
N GLN A 118 -1.89 -13.88 4.36
CA GLN A 118 -2.89 -13.54 5.38
C GLN A 118 -2.26 -13.31 6.77
N ASP A 119 -1.13 -13.95 7.04
CA ASP A 119 -0.43 -13.90 8.33
C ASP A 119 0.47 -12.68 8.49
N GLY A 120 0.82 -12.01 7.38
CA GLY A 120 1.58 -10.77 7.45
C GLY A 120 2.46 -10.52 6.23
N VAL A 121 3.48 -9.69 6.43
CA VAL A 121 4.50 -9.37 5.44
C VAL A 121 5.86 -9.78 5.99
N ILE A 122 6.72 -10.29 5.10
CA ILE A 122 8.12 -10.55 5.38
C ILE A 122 9.00 -10.00 4.27
N THR A 123 10.13 -9.44 4.67
CA THR A 123 11.23 -9.00 3.83
C THR A 123 12.49 -9.73 4.27
N LEU A 124 13.18 -10.34 3.32
CA LEU A 124 14.45 -11.03 3.47
C LEU A 124 15.50 -10.23 2.69
N LEU A 125 16.54 -9.78 3.38
CA LEU A 125 17.66 -9.07 2.80
C LEU A 125 18.88 -9.98 2.85
N ARG A 126 19.50 -10.26 1.71
CA ARG A 126 20.86 -10.82 1.69
C ARG A 126 21.83 -9.67 1.82
N ILE A 127 22.66 -9.71 2.85
CA ILE A 127 23.68 -8.69 3.13
C ILE A 127 25.07 -9.31 3.11
N ASP A 128 26.11 -8.50 2.93
CA ASP A 128 27.49 -8.97 3.02
C ASP A 128 27.81 -9.53 4.42
N GLU A 129 28.52 -10.67 4.45
CA GLU A 129 29.11 -11.19 5.68
C GLU A 129 30.13 -10.17 6.22
N GLY A 130 29.92 -9.70 7.45
CA GLY A 130 30.79 -8.70 8.07
C GLY A 130 30.38 -7.25 7.86
N ALA A 131 29.17 -6.96 7.35
CA ALA A 131 28.54 -5.64 7.41
C ALA A 131 28.23 -5.20 8.87
N SER A 132 29.29 -5.05 9.67
CA SER A 132 29.27 -4.89 11.12
C SER A 132 29.35 -3.41 11.53
N PRO A 133 28.35 -2.61 11.11
CA PRO A 133 27.67 -1.80 12.11
C PRO A 133 26.15 -1.80 11.94
N LEU A 134 25.58 -2.81 11.27
CA LEU A 134 24.13 -2.85 11.07
C LEU A 134 23.36 -2.89 12.40
N ALA A 135 23.82 -3.67 13.37
CA ALA A 135 23.29 -3.66 14.74
C ALA A 135 23.36 -2.27 15.40
N THR A 136 24.45 -1.52 15.18
CA THR A 136 24.60 -0.14 15.67
C THR A 136 23.62 0.80 14.99
N CYS A 137 23.42 0.65 13.68
CA CYS A 137 22.38 1.38 12.97
C CYS A 137 20.98 1.07 13.52
N ILE A 138 20.63 -0.22 13.66
CA ILE A 138 19.28 -0.64 14.06
C ILE A 138 18.96 -0.10 15.45
N LYS A 139 19.94 -0.12 16.36
CA LYS A 139 19.83 0.55 17.67
C LYS A 139 19.53 2.04 17.54
N ALA A 140 20.16 2.75 16.58
CA ALA A 140 19.89 4.16 16.32
C ALA A 140 18.48 4.41 15.74
N LEU A 141 17.82 3.41 15.15
CA LEU A 141 16.45 3.47 14.67
C LEU A 141 15.39 3.30 15.79
N SER A 142 15.78 3.47 17.06
CA SER A 142 14.91 3.31 18.24
C SER A 142 14.29 1.92 18.39
N ALA A 143 15.01 0.91 17.93
CA ALA A 143 14.66 -0.48 18.17
C ALA A 143 14.95 -0.89 19.62
N ASP A 144 13.93 -1.31 20.35
CA ASP A 144 14.14 -2.00 21.61
C ASP A 144 14.73 -3.39 21.33
N PRO A 145 15.93 -3.71 21.87
CA PRO A 145 16.43 -5.07 21.80
C PRO A 145 15.45 -5.99 22.53
N GLY A 146 15.03 -7.06 21.87
CA GLY A 146 14.03 -7.97 22.41
C GLY A 146 14.31 -9.41 22.03
N SER A 147 13.80 -10.35 22.80
CA SER A 147 13.71 -11.74 22.36
C SER A 147 12.42 -11.93 21.58
N LEU A 148 12.51 -12.41 20.34
CA LEU A 148 11.32 -12.79 19.59
C LEU A 148 10.67 -14.00 20.29
N PRO A 149 9.44 -13.86 20.84
CA PRO A 149 8.83 -14.94 21.61
C PRO A 149 8.61 -16.17 20.73
N GLY A 150 9.10 -17.34 21.17
CA GLY A 150 8.94 -18.61 20.46
C GLY A 150 9.87 -18.84 19.27
N ALA A 151 10.96 -18.06 19.14
CA ALA A 151 11.99 -18.27 18.12
C ALA A 151 13.37 -18.57 18.75
N PRO A 152 13.57 -19.78 19.32
CA PRO A 152 14.86 -20.16 19.86
C PRO A 152 15.92 -20.15 18.73
N GLY A 153 16.99 -19.37 18.92
CA GLY A 153 18.13 -19.35 18.00
C GLY A 153 18.29 -18.08 17.14
N ALA A 154 17.40 -17.08 17.24
CA ALA A 154 17.66 -15.76 16.66
C ALA A 154 18.67 -15.01 17.54
N PRO A 155 19.95 -14.84 17.11
CA PRO A 155 20.99 -14.32 17.99
C PRO A 155 20.77 -12.83 18.31
N GLU A 156 20.14 -12.08 17.41
CA GLU A 156 19.84 -10.66 17.58
C GLU A 156 18.49 -10.32 16.96
N ALA A 157 17.57 -9.82 17.79
CA ALA A 157 16.23 -9.43 17.36
C ALA A 157 15.81 -8.09 17.98
N TRP A 158 14.99 -7.36 17.24
CA TRP A 158 14.56 -6.02 17.55
C TRP A 158 13.08 -5.84 17.22
N ASN A 159 12.35 -5.16 18.10
CA ASN A 159 10.94 -4.83 17.89
C ASN A 159 10.79 -3.35 17.49
N LEU A 160 10.18 -3.13 16.33
CA LEU A 160 9.86 -1.84 15.73
C LEU A 160 8.34 -1.67 15.68
N GLY A 161 7.71 -1.51 16.86
CA GLY A 161 6.26 -1.26 16.94
C GLY A 161 5.39 -2.40 16.39
N GLY A 162 5.78 -3.65 16.66
CA GLY A 162 5.08 -4.86 16.17
C GLY A 162 5.69 -5.45 14.89
N THR A 163 6.60 -4.74 14.23
CA THR A 163 7.45 -5.31 13.18
C THR A 163 8.75 -5.80 13.82
N TRP A 164 9.11 -7.05 13.58
CA TRP A 164 10.35 -7.63 14.08
C TRP A 164 11.42 -7.60 13.02
N MET A 165 12.63 -7.27 13.45
CA MET A 165 13.85 -7.40 12.68
C MET A 165 14.74 -8.45 13.34
N VAL A 166 15.19 -9.42 12.56
CA VAL A 166 16.10 -10.48 13.01
C VAL A 166 17.33 -10.48 12.12
N HIS A 167 18.51 -10.48 12.72
CA HIS A 167 19.78 -10.56 12.01
C HIS A 167 20.38 -11.96 12.16
N GLU A 168 20.81 -12.52 11.04
CA GLU A 168 21.60 -13.75 10.95
C GLU A 168 22.87 -13.46 10.13
N PRO A 169 23.95 -14.24 10.25
CA PRO A 169 25.11 -14.08 9.39
C PRO A 169 24.73 -14.06 7.89
N GLY A 170 24.98 -12.93 7.23
CA GLY A 170 24.69 -12.72 5.81
C GLY A 170 23.22 -12.45 5.46
N MET A 171 22.33 -12.32 6.45
CA MET A 171 20.89 -12.15 6.23
C MET A 171 20.23 -11.23 7.26
N MET A 172 19.21 -10.51 6.82
CA MET A 172 18.28 -9.83 7.71
C MET A 172 16.84 -10.16 7.32
N LEU A 173 16.01 -10.42 8.32
CA LEU A 173 14.60 -10.69 8.18
C LEU A 173 13.82 -9.56 8.84
N VAL A 174 12.81 -9.01 8.16
CA VAL A 174 11.95 -7.94 8.66
C VAL A 174 10.49 -8.31 8.42
N GLY A 175 9.63 -8.31 9.44
CA GLY A 175 8.23 -8.71 9.25
C GLY A 175 7.44 -8.89 10.54
N SER A 176 6.21 -9.38 10.42
CA SER A 176 5.39 -9.77 11.58
C SER A 176 6.06 -10.91 12.38
N PRO A 177 5.82 -11.03 13.70
CA PRO A 177 6.38 -12.11 14.52
C PRO A 177 6.10 -13.50 13.94
N GLU A 178 4.88 -13.71 13.42
CA GLU A 178 4.42 -14.96 12.81
C GLU A 178 5.21 -15.30 11.55
N ALA A 179 5.33 -14.34 10.63
CA ALA A 179 6.09 -14.53 9.40
C ALA A 179 7.58 -14.77 9.64
N ILE A 180 8.19 -14.06 10.61
CA ILE A 180 9.59 -14.28 10.99
C ILE A 180 9.79 -15.67 11.59
N ARG A 181 8.91 -16.11 12.51
CA ARG A 181 8.97 -17.47 13.06
C ARG A 181 8.84 -18.52 11.96
N ALA A 182 7.90 -18.33 11.03
CA ALA A 182 7.74 -19.23 9.90
C ALA A 182 9.02 -19.31 9.06
N ALA A 183 9.66 -18.17 8.76
CA ALA A 183 10.91 -18.09 8.00
C ALA A 183 12.10 -18.77 8.71
N LEU A 184 12.21 -18.62 10.02
CA LEU A 184 13.24 -19.27 10.83
C LEU A 184 13.01 -20.78 10.96
N ALA A 185 11.75 -21.22 10.94
CA ALA A 185 11.37 -22.64 11.05
C ALA A 185 11.48 -23.43 9.74
N VAL A 186 11.74 -22.76 8.59
CA VAL A 186 11.90 -23.45 7.31
C VAL A 186 13.08 -24.42 7.39
N THR A 187 12.78 -25.70 7.24
CA THR A 187 13.75 -26.79 7.12
C THR A 187 13.54 -27.46 5.75
N GLY A 188 14.53 -27.39 4.86
CA GLY A 188 14.45 -27.96 3.50
C GLY A 188 14.70 -26.94 2.38
N THR A 189 14.32 -27.30 1.16
CA THR A 189 14.45 -26.45 -0.04
C THR A 189 13.10 -25.78 -0.33
N PRO A 190 12.83 -24.60 0.21
CA PRO A 190 11.64 -23.83 -0.11
C PRO A 190 11.63 -23.39 -1.58
N ASN A 191 10.43 -23.42 -2.16
CA ASN A 191 10.18 -23.04 -3.54
C ASN A 191 9.69 -21.59 -3.58
N ALA A 192 10.62 -20.66 -3.78
CA ALA A 192 10.24 -19.33 -4.25
C ALA A 192 9.53 -19.47 -5.61
N PRO A 193 8.49 -18.65 -5.90
CA PRO A 193 7.81 -18.69 -7.19
C PRO A 193 8.80 -18.45 -8.34
N SER A 194 8.73 -19.24 -9.40
CA SER A 194 9.53 -19.04 -10.62
C SER A 194 9.17 -17.74 -11.35
N SER A 195 8.02 -17.14 -11.04
CA SER A 195 7.66 -15.79 -11.50
C SER A 195 8.57 -14.68 -10.98
N LEU A 196 9.50 -15.01 -10.07
CA LEU A 196 10.53 -14.09 -9.56
C LEU A 196 11.90 -14.31 -10.19
N ASP A 197 12.05 -15.24 -11.12
CA ASP A 197 13.31 -15.42 -11.84
C ASP A 197 13.51 -14.25 -12.82
N LEU A 198 14.69 -13.62 -12.81
CA LEU A 198 15.02 -12.47 -13.66
C LEU A 198 15.66 -12.94 -14.96
N GLU A 199 15.22 -12.37 -16.08
CA GLU A 199 15.90 -12.49 -17.36
C GLU A 199 17.17 -11.62 -17.41
N PRO A 200 18.10 -11.85 -18.35
CA PRO A 200 19.26 -10.98 -18.53
C PRO A 200 18.87 -9.51 -18.71
N GLY A 201 19.43 -8.64 -17.87
CA GLY A 201 19.15 -7.20 -17.88
C GLY A 201 17.97 -6.77 -16.99
N GLN A 202 17.20 -7.72 -16.45
CA GLN A 202 16.21 -7.44 -15.42
C GLN A 202 16.87 -7.40 -14.04
N HIS A 203 16.40 -6.47 -13.21
CA HIS A 203 16.91 -6.23 -11.86
C HIS A 203 15.87 -6.48 -10.77
N LEU A 204 14.58 -6.45 -11.13
CA LEU A 204 13.48 -6.67 -10.21
C LEU A 204 12.35 -7.40 -10.92
N ALA A 205 11.71 -8.32 -10.20
CA ALA A 205 10.50 -9.03 -10.60
C ALA A 205 9.51 -9.01 -9.44
N PHE A 206 8.23 -8.94 -9.74
CA PHE A 206 7.18 -9.06 -8.75
C PHE A 206 5.98 -9.81 -9.30
N SER A 207 5.21 -10.38 -8.39
CA SER A 207 3.97 -11.09 -8.67
C SER A 207 2.94 -10.67 -7.63
N ALA A 208 1.73 -10.36 -8.05
CA ALA A 208 0.64 -9.94 -7.18
C ALA A 208 -0.68 -10.55 -7.64
N VAL A 209 -1.65 -10.56 -6.74
CA VAL A 209 -3.05 -10.83 -7.08
C VAL A 209 -3.85 -9.56 -6.82
N VAL A 210 -4.52 -9.04 -7.85
CA VAL A 210 -5.26 -7.78 -7.79
C VAL A 210 -6.76 -7.99 -8.06
N GLY A 211 -7.61 -7.25 -7.34
CA GLY A 211 -9.05 -7.25 -7.56
C GLY A 211 -9.69 -8.64 -7.46
N ALA A 212 -10.43 -9.03 -8.50
CA ALA A 212 -11.13 -10.31 -8.63
C ALA A 212 -10.19 -11.51 -8.89
N ASN A 213 -9.10 -11.59 -8.11
CA ASN A 213 -8.05 -12.59 -8.23
C ASN A 213 -7.28 -12.57 -9.56
N VAL A 214 -7.10 -11.39 -10.17
CA VAL A 214 -6.31 -11.24 -11.40
C VAL A 214 -4.83 -11.41 -11.05
N PRO A 215 -4.13 -12.44 -11.55
CA PRO A 215 -2.69 -12.55 -11.40
C PRO A 215 -2.01 -11.44 -12.21
N LEU A 216 -1.11 -10.72 -11.56
CA LEU A 216 -0.28 -9.67 -12.13
C LEU A 216 1.18 -10.05 -11.90
N GLN A 217 1.99 -9.99 -12.94
CA GLN A 217 3.45 -10.11 -12.86
C GLN A 217 4.06 -8.82 -13.40
N GLY A 218 5.26 -8.50 -12.95
CA GLY A 218 5.98 -7.37 -13.53
C GLY A 218 7.48 -7.50 -13.35
N THR A 219 8.21 -6.89 -14.27
CA THR A 219 9.67 -6.90 -14.29
C THR A 219 10.21 -5.51 -14.59
N LEU A 220 11.36 -5.19 -14.02
CA LEU A 220 12.07 -3.94 -14.23
C LEU A 220 13.46 -4.22 -14.80
N ALA A 221 13.75 -3.63 -15.96
CA ALA A 221 15.06 -3.64 -16.59
C ALA A 221 15.60 -2.21 -16.73
N ILE A 222 16.88 -2.02 -16.42
CA ILE A 222 17.53 -0.71 -16.44
C ILE A 222 18.95 -0.87 -17.00
N ASP A 223 19.27 -0.12 -18.05
CA ASP A 223 20.62 0.02 -18.58
C ASP A 223 20.98 1.49 -18.81
N ALA A 224 22.16 1.75 -19.39
CA ALA A 224 22.66 3.11 -19.60
C ALA A 224 21.78 3.97 -20.54
N ALA A 225 20.95 3.34 -21.36
CA ALA A 225 20.13 3.97 -22.40
C ALA A 225 18.62 3.67 -22.26
N HIS A 226 18.24 2.62 -21.51
CA HIS A 226 16.86 2.15 -21.42
C HIS A 226 16.43 1.93 -19.98
N PHE A 227 15.21 2.37 -19.67
CA PHE A 227 14.45 1.96 -18.49
C PHE A 227 13.15 1.32 -18.99
N ALA A 228 12.85 0.10 -18.54
CA ALA A 228 11.66 -0.62 -18.94
C ALA A 228 10.97 -1.26 -17.73
N LEU A 229 9.71 -0.90 -17.51
CA LEU A 229 8.80 -1.57 -16.58
C LEU A 229 7.74 -2.32 -17.39
N GLN A 230 7.78 -3.65 -17.32
CA GLN A 230 6.79 -4.52 -17.94
C GLN A 230 5.82 -5.03 -16.88
N LEU A 231 4.54 -5.06 -17.22
CA LEU A 231 3.45 -5.64 -16.44
C LEU A 231 2.70 -6.63 -17.32
N ASP A 232 2.50 -7.85 -16.82
CA ASP A 232 1.72 -8.89 -17.47
C ASP A 232 0.57 -9.29 -16.54
N ALA A 233 -0.66 -9.16 -17.00
CA ALA A 233 -1.86 -9.57 -16.28
C ALA A 233 -2.61 -10.67 -17.03
N HIS A 234 -3.27 -11.55 -16.28
CA HIS A 234 -4.13 -12.60 -16.84
C HIS A 234 -5.56 -12.49 -16.29
N PRO A 235 -6.40 -11.60 -16.84
CA PRO A 235 -7.79 -11.46 -16.43
C PRO A 235 -8.55 -12.79 -16.57
N PRO A 236 -9.45 -13.15 -15.64
CA PRO A 236 -10.09 -14.47 -15.63
C PRO A 236 -11.16 -14.67 -16.71
N GLY A 237 -11.74 -13.60 -17.25
CA GLY A 237 -12.80 -13.69 -18.25
C GLY A 237 -12.30 -13.64 -19.68
N GLU A 238 -12.92 -14.44 -20.56
CA GLU A 238 -12.70 -14.35 -22.00
C GLU A 238 -13.05 -12.95 -22.52
N GLY A 239 -12.12 -12.34 -23.24
CA GLY A 239 -12.25 -10.97 -23.74
C GLY A 239 -12.01 -9.86 -22.71
N ASP A 240 -11.77 -10.17 -21.43
CA ASP A 240 -11.51 -9.12 -20.43
C ASP A 240 -10.17 -8.40 -20.69
N ALA A 241 -9.15 -9.12 -21.17
CA ALA A 241 -7.89 -8.50 -21.59
C ALA A 241 -8.09 -7.49 -22.73
N GLU A 242 -8.93 -7.81 -23.72
CA GLU A 242 -9.27 -6.91 -24.82
C GLU A 242 -10.04 -5.67 -24.32
N LYS A 243 -11.04 -5.86 -23.45
CA LYS A 243 -11.78 -4.74 -22.83
C LYS A 243 -10.85 -3.84 -22.02
N MET A 244 -9.92 -4.41 -21.26
CA MET A 244 -8.94 -3.63 -20.49
C MET A 244 -7.99 -2.85 -21.39
N ALA A 245 -7.51 -3.45 -22.49
CA ALA A 245 -6.69 -2.76 -23.48
C ALA A 245 -7.46 -1.59 -24.13
N ALA A 246 -8.70 -1.82 -24.54
CA ALA A 246 -9.56 -0.79 -25.13
C ALA A 246 -9.86 0.37 -24.15
N GLU A 247 -10.12 0.06 -22.87
CA GLU A 247 -10.31 1.11 -21.86
C GLU A 247 -9.01 1.89 -21.60
N PHE A 248 -7.85 1.24 -21.65
CA PHE A 248 -6.55 1.93 -21.57
C PHE A 248 -6.37 2.91 -22.74
N GLU A 249 -6.68 2.50 -23.97
CA GLU A 249 -6.60 3.39 -25.15
C GLU A 249 -7.52 4.60 -25.01
N LYS A 250 -8.75 4.38 -24.52
CA LYS A 250 -9.70 5.47 -24.24
C LYS A 250 -9.19 6.42 -23.15
N ILE A 251 -8.56 5.88 -22.10
CA ILE A 251 -7.90 6.66 -21.05
C ILE A 251 -6.74 7.47 -21.64
N ALA A 252 -5.89 6.86 -22.47
CA ALA A 252 -4.78 7.52 -23.14
C ALA A 252 -5.23 8.65 -24.07
N ALA A 253 -6.38 8.48 -24.74
CA ALA A 253 -7.00 9.50 -25.57
C ALA A 253 -7.65 10.67 -24.80
N THR A 254 -7.78 10.57 -23.47
CA THR A 254 -8.46 11.60 -22.67
C THR A 254 -7.58 12.85 -22.50
N ALA A 255 -8.12 14.04 -22.81
CA ALA A 255 -7.39 15.30 -22.76
C ALA A 255 -7.12 15.85 -21.34
N ALA A 256 -7.99 15.54 -20.36
CA ALA A 256 -7.80 15.88 -18.95
C ALA A 256 -8.32 14.78 -18.00
N PHE A 257 -7.55 14.45 -16.97
CA PHE A 257 -7.94 13.51 -15.92
C PHE A 257 -8.73 14.26 -14.83
N PRO A 258 -9.95 13.81 -14.48
CA PRO A 258 -10.73 14.45 -13.43
C PRO A 258 -10.00 14.49 -12.09
N GLY A 259 -9.87 15.69 -11.52
CA GLY A 259 -9.17 15.94 -10.25
C GLY A 259 -7.66 16.16 -10.38
N PHE A 260 -7.11 16.09 -11.60
CA PHE A 260 -5.70 16.43 -11.83
C PHE A 260 -5.58 17.92 -12.16
N ASN A 261 -4.59 18.58 -11.57
CA ASN A 261 -4.19 19.92 -11.99
C ASN A 261 -3.45 19.87 -13.35
N PRO A 262 -3.21 21.01 -14.03
CA PRO A 262 -2.55 21.03 -15.35
C PRO A 262 -1.18 20.33 -15.39
N HIS A 263 -0.38 20.45 -14.33
CA HIS A 263 0.94 19.80 -14.25
C HIS A 263 0.82 18.27 -14.13
N GLN A 264 -0.03 17.77 -13.23
CA GLN A 264 -0.33 16.34 -13.09
C GLN A 264 -0.90 15.77 -14.40
N ASN A 265 -1.76 16.54 -15.05
CA ASN A 265 -2.31 16.19 -16.35
C ASN A 265 -1.20 16.04 -17.39
N GLN A 266 -0.25 16.96 -17.45
CA GLN A 266 0.87 16.86 -18.39
C GLN A 266 1.75 15.64 -18.11
N MET A 267 2.04 15.38 -16.84
CA MET A 267 2.82 14.23 -16.38
C MET A 267 2.15 12.89 -16.74
N ALA A 268 0.84 12.79 -16.52
CA ALA A 268 0.06 11.61 -16.89
C ALA A 268 0.12 11.32 -18.39
N ARG A 269 0.06 12.34 -19.25
CA ARG A 269 0.22 12.14 -20.71
C ARG A 269 1.58 11.58 -21.04
N ARG A 270 2.64 12.16 -20.49
CA ARG A 270 4.01 11.69 -20.75
C ARG A 270 4.21 10.23 -20.33
N VAL A 271 3.57 9.80 -19.23
CA VAL A 271 3.59 8.40 -18.80
C VAL A 271 2.81 7.52 -19.77
N LEU A 272 1.62 7.94 -20.18
CA LEU A 272 0.77 7.17 -21.11
C LEU A 272 1.41 7.06 -22.51
N ASP A 273 2.02 8.13 -23.01
CA ASP A 273 2.74 8.15 -24.28
C ASP A 273 3.95 7.20 -24.28
N ALA A 274 4.57 7.01 -23.11
CA ALA A 274 5.67 6.06 -22.89
C ALA A 274 5.18 4.63 -22.58
N THR A 275 3.86 4.41 -22.49
CA THR A 275 3.27 3.12 -22.15
C THR A 275 2.59 2.50 -23.36
N LYS A 276 3.07 1.33 -23.77
CA LYS A 276 2.43 0.50 -24.79
C LYS A 276 1.64 -0.61 -24.11
N VAL A 277 0.35 -0.73 -24.43
CA VAL A 277 -0.50 -1.84 -23.99
C VAL A 277 -0.84 -2.73 -25.18
N THR A 278 -0.67 -4.04 -25.00
CA THR A 278 -1.00 -5.06 -25.99
C THR A 278 -1.74 -6.20 -25.31
N HIS A 279 -2.66 -6.85 -26.02
CA HIS A 279 -3.28 -8.07 -25.54
C HIS A 279 -3.07 -9.21 -26.54
N GLN A 280 -2.87 -10.43 -26.03
CA GLN A 280 -2.75 -11.64 -26.84
C GLN A 280 -3.16 -12.85 -25.99
N ASP A 281 -4.00 -13.74 -26.55
CA ASP A 281 -4.36 -15.02 -25.93
C ASP A 281 -4.90 -14.90 -24.48
N GLY A 282 -5.67 -13.84 -24.20
CA GLY A 282 -6.20 -13.57 -22.86
C GLY A 282 -5.19 -12.94 -21.88
N HIS A 283 -3.95 -12.68 -22.31
CA HIS A 283 -2.96 -11.94 -21.55
C HIS A 283 -3.00 -10.45 -21.93
N LEU A 284 -2.86 -9.60 -20.92
CA LEU A 284 -2.67 -8.16 -21.08
C LEU A 284 -1.22 -7.84 -20.71
N ARG A 285 -0.48 -7.21 -21.63
CA ARG A 285 0.87 -6.72 -21.38
C ARG A 285 0.90 -5.20 -21.48
N ALA A 286 1.43 -4.54 -20.46
CA ALA A 286 1.76 -3.13 -20.47
C ALA A 286 3.27 -2.95 -20.35
N LEU A 287 3.87 -2.21 -21.27
CA LEU A 287 5.30 -1.89 -21.28
C LEU A 287 5.47 -0.38 -21.19
N PHE A 288 6.00 0.11 -20.07
CA PHE A 288 6.47 1.47 -19.91
C PHE A 288 7.96 1.51 -20.24
N GLU A 289 8.33 2.18 -21.34
CA GLU A 289 9.72 2.28 -21.80
C GLU A 289 10.16 3.74 -21.89
N VAL A 290 11.32 4.03 -21.31
CA VAL A 290 11.97 5.33 -21.38
C VAL A 290 13.36 5.15 -21.97
N ARG A 291 13.65 5.92 -23.02
CA ARG A 291 14.98 6.00 -23.62
C ARG A 291 15.67 7.29 -23.22
N GLY A 292 16.98 7.22 -23.03
CA GLY A 292 17.80 8.39 -22.70
C GLY A 292 18.85 8.07 -21.64
N GLY A 293 19.60 9.10 -21.26
CA GLY A 293 20.61 8.96 -20.23
C GLY A 293 19.99 8.75 -18.83
N PRO A 294 20.81 8.41 -17.82
CA PRO A 294 20.31 8.13 -16.46
C PRO A 294 19.51 9.27 -15.83
N VAL A 295 19.84 10.53 -16.18
CA VAL A 295 19.11 11.71 -15.69
C VAL A 295 17.69 11.75 -16.25
N ASP A 296 17.52 11.50 -17.55
CA ASP A 296 16.20 11.45 -18.19
C ASP A 296 15.39 10.29 -17.63
N GLN A 297 16.00 9.11 -17.49
CA GLN A 297 15.37 7.93 -16.88
C GLN A 297 14.91 8.23 -15.45
N GLY A 298 15.76 8.88 -14.65
CA GLY A 298 15.44 9.33 -13.28
C GLY A 298 14.24 10.26 -13.24
N ALA A 299 14.21 11.28 -14.10
CA ALA A 299 13.09 12.21 -14.18
C ALA A 299 11.77 11.50 -14.54
N ARG A 300 11.79 10.61 -15.54
CA ARG A 300 10.58 9.86 -15.96
C ARG A 300 10.12 8.86 -14.91
N PHE A 301 11.04 8.18 -14.26
CA PHE A 301 10.71 7.30 -13.14
C PHE A 301 10.08 8.08 -11.98
N GLY A 302 10.59 9.27 -11.68
CA GLY A 302 9.99 10.18 -10.70
C GLY A 302 8.56 10.60 -11.08
N GLU A 303 8.33 10.95 -12.35
CA GLU A 303 6.99 11.24 -12.90
C GLU A 303 6.03 10.05 -12.69
N LEU A 304 6.43 8.86 -13.14
CA LEU A 304 5.65 7.62 -12.98
C LEU A 304 5.34 7.34 -11.51
N THR A 305 6.35 7.43 -10.65
CA THR A 305 6.22 7.14 -9.21
C THR A 305 5.27 8.12 -8.53
N SER A 306 5.38 9.41 -8.84
CA SER A 306 4.49 10.43 -8.26
C SER A 306 3.03 10.24 -8.68
N LEU A 307 2.79 9.84 -9.94
CA LEU A 307 1.47 9.49 -10.44
C LEU A 307 0.92 8.23 -9.76
N ALA A 308 1.77 7.20 -9.60
CA ALA A 308 1.42 5.96 -8.91
C ALA A 308 1.05 6.23 -7.45
N ILE A 309 1.82 7.06 -6.73
CA ILE A 309 1.51 7.45 -5.36
C ILE A 309 0.17 8.19 -5.28
N TYR A 310 -0.05 9.18 -6.16
CA TYR A 310 -1.30 9.93 -6.18
C TYR A 310 -2.52 9.02 -6.43
N THR A 311 -2.44 8.16 -7.44
CA THR A 311 -3.52 7.21 -7.77
C THR A 311 -3.76 6.20 -6.65
N PHE A 312 -2.70 5.70 -6.02
CA PHE A 312 -2.82 4.80 -4.88
C PHE A 312 -3.44 5.46 -3.66
N ARG A 313 -3.07 6.71 -3.33
CA ARG A 313 -3.70 7.48 -2.26
C ARG A 313 -5.20 7.63 -2.49
N ARG A 314 -5.57 8.07 -3.70
CA ARG A 314 -6.98 8.21 -4.10
C ARG A 314 -7.75 6.89 -4.06
N TYR A 315 -7.12 5.79 -4.44
CA TYR A 315 -7.71 4.46 -4.31
C TYR A 315 -7.95 4.08 -2.85
N LEU A 316 -6.94 4.27 -1.98
CA LEU A 316 -7.08 4.00 -0.54
C LEU A 316 -8.16 4.87 0.09
N GLU A 317 -8.20 6.15 -0.25
CA GLU A 317 -9.24 7.09 0.14
C GLU A 317 -10.62 6.59 -0.27
N SER A 318 -10.80 6.21 -1.54
CA SER A 318 -12.07 5.67 -2.05
C SER A 318 -12.47 4.38 -1.32
N ALA A 319 -11.51 3.50 -1.02
CA ALA A 319 -11.77 2.29 -0.25
C ALA A 319 -12.19 2.59 1.19
N LYS A 320 -11.59 3.61 1.83
CA LYS A 320 -12.01 4.09 3.15
C LYS A 320 -13.42 4.71 3.10
N ALA A 321 -13.74 5.48 2.07
CA ALA A 321 -15.11 6.01 1.90
C ALA A 321 -16.15 4.91 1.78
N ALA A 322 -15.82 3.80 1.10
CA ALA A 322 -16.71 2.65 0.99
C ALA A 322 -17.00 2.00 2.36
N GLU A 323 -16.04 1.99 3.29
CA GLU A 323 -16.26 1.58 4.69
C GLU A 323 -17.34 2.45 5.34
N ALA A 324 -17.18 3.79 5.31
CA ALA A 324 -18.15 4.71 5.90
C ALA A 324 -19.55 4.55 5.30
N GLN A 325 -19.65 4.41 3.98
CA GLN A 325 -20.93 4.22 3.29
C GLN A 325 -21.61 2.92 3.71
N ALA A 326 -20.87 1.82 3.76
CA ALA A 326 -21.40 0.51 4.15
C ALA A 326 -21.88 0.52 5.61
N VAL A 327 -21.06 1.06 6.53
CA VAL A 327 -21.39 1.11 7.96
C VAL A 327 -22.55 2.06 8.24
N VAL A 328 -22.61 3.25 7.62
CA VAL A 328 -23.75 4.17 7.78
C VAL A 328 -25.04 3.52 7.28
N ALA A 329 -25.01 2.78 6.17
CA ALA A 329 -26.17 2.05 5.67
C ALA A 329 -26.59 0.91 6.60
N GLU A 330 -25.64 0.21 7.23
CA GLU A 330 -25.91 -0.81 8.24
C GLU A 330 -26.58 -0.21 9.48
N ILE A 331 -26.00 0.83 10.06
CA ILE A 331 -26.58 1.56 11.21
C ILE A 331 -27.99 2.03 10.88
N ALA A 332 -28.24 2.50 9.66
CA ALA A 332 -29.56 2.94 9.24
C ALA A 332 -30.61 1.82 9.26
N ARG A 333 -30.24 0.63 8.79
CA ARG A 333 -31.13 -0.55 8.82
C ARG A 333 -31.41 -1.00 10.25
N ASP A 334 -30.41 -0.99 11.11
CA ASP A 334 -30.56 -1.34 12.53
C ASP A 334 -31.40 -0.30 13.28
N TYR A 335 -31.26 0.97 12.91
CA TYR A 335 -32.06 2.06 13.48
C TYR A 335 -33.54 1.98 13.08
N VAL A 336 -33.84 1.61 11.82
CA VAL A 336 -35.20 1.27 11.38
C VAL A 336 -35.74 0.08 12.16
N THR A 337 -34.94 -0.99 12.30
CA THR A 337 -35.34 -2.19 13.06
C THR A 337 -35.66 -1.84 14.52
N LEU A 338 -34.85 -0.98 15.15
CA LEU A 338 -35.12 -0.47 16.51
C LEU A 338 -36.40 0.36 16.57
N TRP A 339 -36.68 1.16 15.54
CA TRP A 339 -37.92 1.94 15.45
C TRP A 339 -39.16 1.05 15.34
N GLU A 340 -39.10 0.01 14.53
CA GLU A 340 -40.22 -0.89 14.26
C GLU A 340 -40.48 -1.90 15.39
N ARG A 341 -39.46 -2.20 16.21
CA ARG A 341 -39.56 -3.14 17.33
C ARG A 341 -40.64 -2.72 18.33
N GLU A 342 -41.53 -3.65 18.64
CA GLU A 342 -42.52 -3.50 19.70
C GLU A 342 -41.83 -3.58 21.08
N GLU A 343 -42.08 -2.58 21.91
CA GLU A 343 -41.59 -2.55 23.29
C GLU A 343 -42.57 -3.26 24.22
N MET A 344 -42.08 -3.89 25.29
CA MET A 344 -42.93 -4.57 26.29
C MET A 344 -43.99 -3.66 26.92
N LYS A 345 -43.76 -2.34 26.92
CA LYS A 345 -44.77 -1.33 27.24
C LYS A 345 -45.03 -0.53 25.95
N PRO A 346 -46.07 -0.87 25.17
CA PRO A 346 -46.28 -0.26 23.87
C PRO A 346 -46.55 1.24 24.03
N VAL A 347 -45.57 2.07 23.68
CA VAL A 347 -45.79 3.48 23.41
C VAL A 347 -46.43 3.57 22.03
N PRO A 348 -47.58 4.24 21.85
CA PRO A 348 -48.16 4.44 20.53
C PRO A 348 -47.10 5.03 19.58
N ARG A 349 -46.96 4.50 18.35
CA ARG A 349 -45.95 4.97 17.37
C ARG A 349 -45.98 6.49 17.17
N ALA A 350 -47.17 7.08 17.21
CA ALA A 350 -47.39 8.53 17.16
C ALA A 350 -46.67 9.34 18.26
N LYS A 351 -46.34 8.71 19.39
CA LYS A 351 -45.63 9.31 20.53
C LYS A 351 -44.16 8.86 20.64
N LYS A 352 -43.72 7.86 19.86
CA LYS A 352 -42.32 7.42 19.84
C LYS A 352 -41.45 8.54 19.27
N LYS A 353 -40.25 8.68 19.82
CA LYS A 353 -39.24 9.66 19.42
C LYS A 353 -37.96 8.95 19.01
N LEU A 354 -37.26 9.53 18.06
CA LEU A 354 -35.92 9.12 17.67
C LEU A 354 -34.92 9.40 18.80
N GLY A 355 -34.02 8.45 19.03
CA GLY A 355 -32.96 8.54 20.04
C GLY A 355 -31.59 8.78 19.42
N SER A 356 -30.73 9.50 20.13
CA SER A 356 -29.33 9.69 19.75
C SER A 356 -28.45 8.56 20.29
N PHE A 357 -27.37 8.27 19.59
CA PHE A 357 -26.30 7.38 20.02
C PHE A 357 -24.95 8.12 19.95
N PRO A 358 -24.15 8.08 21.03
CA PRO A 358 -22.94 8.89 21.13
C PRO A 358 -21.88 8.44 20.13
N PRO A 359 -20.93 9.34 19.77
CA PRO A 359 -19.87 9.02 18.84
C PRO A 359 -18.97 7.87 19.34
N VAL A 360 -18.69 6.90 18.48
CA VAL A 360 -17.73 5.81 18.72
C VAL A 360 -16.74 5.69 17.55
N PRO A 361 -15.42 5.83 17.77
CA PRO A 361 -14.77 6.32 19.00
C PRO A 361 -15.21 7.73 19.40
N SER A 362 -14.89 8.15 20.64
CA SER A 362 -15.20 9.50 21.14
C SER A 362 -14.43 10.61 20.43
N THR A 363 -13.30 10.31 19.80
CA THR A 363 -12.50 11.22 18.98
C THR A 363 -12.38 10.69 17.55
N VAL A 364 -12.34 11.58 16.56
CA VAL A 364 -12.16 11.19 15.16
C VAL A 364 -10.77 10.58 14.96
N PRO A 365 -10.64 9.35 14.43
CA PRO A 365 -9.35 8.77 14.09
C PRO A 365 -8.61 9.62 13.05
N ARG A 366 -7.30 9.84 13.26
CA ARG A 366 -6.44 10.69 12.40
C ARG A 366 -5.40 9.85 11.67
N GLY A 367 -5.63 9.57 10.39
CA GLY A 367 -4.74 8.79 9.52
C GLY A 367 -4.57 7.31 9.91
N GLN A 368 -5.13 6.88 11.04
CA GLN A 368 -4.93 5.57 11.63
C GLN A 368 -6.27 4.88 11.93
N LYS A 369 -6.23 3.55 11.99
CA LYS A 369 -7.41 2.76 12.37
C LYS A 369 -7.59 2.77 13.89
N TYR A 370 -8.83 2.89 14.33
CA TYR A 370 -9.24 2.65 15.70
C TYR A 370 -9.75 1.21 15.84
N ALA A 371 -9.20 0.45 16.79
CA ALA A 371 -9.67 -0.89 17.10
C ALA A 371 -10.63 -0.83 18.30
N SER A 372 -11.93 -0.72 18.02
CA SER A 372 -12.97 -0.68 19.05
C SER A 372 -13.00 -1.96 19.87
N GLN A 373 -13.36 -1.80 21.14
CA GLN A 373 -13.69 -2.86 22.07
C GLN A 373 -15.22 -2.91 22.25
N ALA A 374 -15.75 -4.06 22.68
CA ALA A 374 -17.18 -4.21 22.94
C ALA A 374 -17.73 -3.16 23.94
N GLY A 375 -16.89 -2.71 24.88
CA GLY A 375 -17.24 -1.67 25.85
C GLY A 375 -17.55 -0.30 25.22
N ASP A 376 -16.93 0.02 24.08
CA ASP A 376 -17.12 1.30 23.39
C ASP A 376 -18.54 1.42 22.81
N TRP A 377 -19.15 0.30 22.44
CA TRP A 377 -20.48 0.21 21.84
C TRP A 377 -21.61 0.01 22.86
N LYS A 378 -21.34 0.10 24.17
CA LYS A 378 -22.34 -0.17 25.22
C LYS A 378 -23.62 0.67 25.09
N ALA A 379 -23.49 1.93 24.68
CA ALA A 379 -24.65 2.82 24.47
C ALA A 379 -25.48 2.43 23.24
N TRP A 380 -24.89 1.71 22.29
CA TRP A 380 -25.50 1.27 21.03
C TRP A 380 -26.24 -0.08 21.15
N ALA A 381 -26.15 -0.75 22.30
CA ALA A 381 -26.79 -2.03 22.57
C ALA A 381 -28.28 -2.13 22.18
N PRO A 382 -29.14 -1.09 22.33
CA PRO A 382 -30.53 -1.15 21.86
C PRO A 382 -30.68 -1.46 20.36
N MET A 383 -29.75 -0.96 19.52
CA MET A 383 -29.69 -1.24 18.08
C MET A 383 -29.04 -2.57 17.74
N ARG A 384 -28.33 -3.19 18.70
CA ARG A 384 -27.50 -4.39 18.48
C ARG A 384 -26.37 -4.18 17.47
N PHE A 385 -25.92 -2.94 17.34
CA PHE A 385 -24.80 -2.58 16.48
C PHE A 385 -23.50 -2.58 17.30
N GLU A 386 -22.47 -3.25 16.79
CA GLU A 386 -21.10 -3.19 17.27
C GLU A 386 -20.13 -3.40 16.11
N MET A 387 -18.91 -2.85 16.23
CA MET A 387 -17.82 -3.12 15.30
C MET A 387 -16.65 -3.74 16.04
N THR A 388 -16.14 -4.84 15.52
CA THR A 388 -14.92 -5.53 16.02
C THR A 388 -13.74 -5.31 15.09
N GLU A 389 -13.98 -4.91 13.84
CA GLU A 389 -12.93 -4.60 12.88
C GLU A 389 -12.35 -3.20 13.10
N PRO A 390 -11.04 -3.01 12.86
CA PRO A 390 -10.43 -1.69 12.94
C PRO A 390 -11.00 -0.71 11.90
N GLN A 391 -11.50 0.45 12.38
CA GLN A 391 -12.26 1.43 11.60
C GLN A 391 -11.51 2.76 11.40
N TYR A 392 -11.79 3.48 10.31
CA TYR A 392 -11.22 4.82 10.04
C TYR A 392 -12.11 5.98 10.49
N PHE A 393 -13.37 5.70 10.84
CA PHE A 393 -14.36 6.72 11.12
C PHE A 393 -14.88 6.64 12.55
N GLN A 394 -15.33 7.78 13.05
CA GLN A 394 -16.23 7.92 14.18
C GLN A 394 -17.67 7.86 13.68
N TYR A 395 -18.50 7.02 14.31
CA TYR A 395 -19.91 6.86 13.97
C TYR A 395 -20.81 7.43 15.08
N GLU A 396 -21.85 8.18 14.72
CA GLU A 396 -22.80 8.82 15.63
C GLU A 396 -24.23 8.76 15.05
N VAL A 397 -25.24 8.68 15.91
CA VAL A 397 -26.63 8.99 15.53
C VAL A 397 -27.09 10.20 16.31
N LYS A 398 -27.50 11.27 15.62
CA LYS A 398 -27.91 12.52 16.24
C LYS A 398 -29.37 12.80 15.96
N ALA A 399 -30.25 12.46 16.90
CA ALA A 399 -31.66 12.82 16.81
C ALA A 399 -31.85 14.33 17.02
N ALA A 400 -32.74 14.92 16.23
CA ALA A 400 -33.16 16.30 16.37
C ALA A 400 -34.02 16.50 17.63
N LYS A 401 -34.11 17.75 18.09
CA LYS A 401 -34.85 18.10 19.32
C LYS A 401 -36.35 17.79 19.24
N ASP A 402 -36.90 17.76 18.03
CA ASP A 402 -38.30 17.37 17.78
C ASP A 402 -38.55 15.86 18.00
N GLY A 403 -37.49 15.04 17.94
CA GLY A 403 -37.57 13.58 17.99
C GLY A 403 -38.18 12.97 16.73
N GLU A 404 -38.30 13.73 15.64
CA GLU A 404 -38.90 13.30 14.37
C GLU A 404 -37.88 13.14 13.24
N SER A 405 -36.68 13.67 13.41
CA SER A 405 -35.56 13.46 12.49
C SER A 405 -34.28 13.05 13.22
N ALA A 406 -33.39 12.36 12.53
CA ALA A 406 -32.06 12.02 13.01
C ALA A 406 -31.06 11.97 11.85
N ASP A 407 -29.81 12.27 12.17
CA ASP A 407 -28.68 12.14 11.25
C ASP A 407 -27.81 10.96 11.69
N ILE A 408 -27.52 10.06 10.76
CA ILE A 408 -26.52 9.01 10.94
C ILE A 408 -25.24 9.49 10.31
N ILE A 409 -24.19 9.63 11.11
CA ILE A 409 -23.01 10.41 10.78
C ILE A 409 -21.77 9.53 10.87
N ALA A 410 -20.91 9.57 9.84
CA ALA A 410 -19.53 9.11 9.91
C ALA A 410 -18.56 10.28 9.71
N ARG A 411 -17.56 10.40 10.58
CA ARG A 411 -16.49 11.42 10.51
C ARG A 411 -15.13 10.75 10.48
N GLY A 412 -14.27 11.10 9.54
CA GLY A 412 -12.92 10.54 9.44
C GLY A 412 -11.90 11.57 8.97
N ASP A 413 -10.73 11.59 9.61
CA ASP A 413 -9.56 12.34 9.14
C ASP A 413 -8.62 11.30 8.48
N LEU A 414 -8.75 11.12 7.16
CA LEU A 414 -8.16 9.97 6.47
C LEU A 414 -6.66 10.11 6.20
N ASN A 415 -6.16 11.35 6.18
CA ASN A 415 -4.78 11.72 5.87
C ASN A 415 -4.01 12.24 7.12
N GLY A 416 -4.70 12.53 8.22
CA GLY A 416 -4.12 13.00 9.48
C GLY A 416 -3.87 14.52 9.53
N ASP A 417 -4.47 15.31 8.64
CA ASP A 417 -4.23 16.75 8.55
C ASP A 417 -5.14 17.60 9.47
N GLY A 418 -6.08 16.96 10.17
CA GLY A 418 -7.04 17.60 11.07
C GLY A 418 -8.33 18.06 10.40
N LYS A 419 -8.48 17.93 9.09
CA LYS A 419 -9.75 18.08 8.38
C LYS A 419 -10.49 16.75 8.34
N THR A 420 -11.82 16.81 8.33
CA THR A 420 -12.64 15.60 8.44
C THR A 420 -13.59 15.46 7.26
N SER A 421 -13.54 14.33 6.58
CA SER A 421 -14.62 13.92 5.67
C SER A 421 -15.87 13.57 6.48
N LEU A 422 -17.02 14.09 6.04
CA LEU A 422 -18.31 13.90 6.70
C LEU A 422 -19.28 13.16 5.77
N TYR A 423 -19.85 12.07 6.27
CA TYR A 423 -20.88 11.29 5.58
C TYR A 423 -22.13 11.31 6.44
N THR A 424 -23.24 11.83 5.90
CA THR A 424 -24.49 11.99 6.63
C THR A 424 -25.65 11.36 5.88
N LEU A 425 -26.36 10.45 6.55
CA LEU A 425 -27.64 9.91 6.07
C LEU A 425 -28.76 10.47 6.94
N HIS A 426 -29.67 11.21 6.32
CA HIS A 426 -30.83 11.76 7.01
C HIS A 426 -31.94 10.72 7.16
N VAL A 427 -32.57 10.76 8.32
CA VAL A 427 -33.67 9.89 8.70
C VAL A 427 -34.82 10.76 9.20
N LYS A 428 -36.05 10.45 8.79
CA LYS A 428 -37.25 11.20 9.21
C LYS A 428 -38.45 10.29 9.43
N VAL A 429 -39.23 10.58 10.46
CA VAL A 429 -40.52 9.93 10.71
C VAL A 429 -41.60 10.54 9.80
N ASP A 430 -42.23 9.74 8.95
CA ASP A 430 -43.41 10.13 8.18
C ASP A 430 -44.68 9.93 9.02
N ARG A 431 -45.04 10.96 9.80
CA ARG A 431 -46.26 10.94 10.63
C ARG A 431 -47.54 10.74 9.84
N LYS A 432 -47.56 11.02 8.52
CA LYS A 432 -48.74 10.84 7.67
C LYS A 432 -48.92 9.39 7.23
N LYS A 433 -47.85 8.60 7.24
CA LYS A 433 -47.83 7.18 6.86
C LYS A 433 -47.54 6.31 8.07
N ASP A 434 -48.46 6.26 9.03
CA ASP A 434 -48.35 5.42 10.23
C ASP A 434 -47.07 5.64 11.07
N SER A 435 -46.47 6.85 11.02
CA SER A 435 -45.18 7.14 11.66
C SER A 435 -44.07 6.16 11.23
N THR A 436 -44.04 5.76 9.95
CA THR A 436 -42.94 4.96 9.40
C THR A 436 -41.66 5.78 9.35
N LEU A 437 -40.53 5.13 9.60
CA LEU A 437 -39.22 5.76 9.44
C LEU A 437 -38.81 5.74 7.97
N VAL A 438 -38.42 6.89 7.43
CA VAL A 438 -38.00 7.06 6.03
C VAL A 438 -36.53 7.48 6.01
N LEU A 439 -35.73 6.75 5.25
CA LEU A 439 -34.32 7.07 4.98
C LEU A 439 -34.23 7.96 3.75
N ALA A 440 -33.32 8.94 3.77
CA ALA A 440 -32.99 9.70 2.57
C ALA A 440 -32.39 8.76 1.49
N PRO A 441 -32.73 8.95 0.20
CA PRO A 441 -32.27 8.06 -0.87
C PRO A 441 -30.78 8.25 -1.21
N LYS A 442 -30.16 9.34 -0.73
CA LYS A 442 -28.79 9.71 -1.03
C LYS A 442 -28.07 10.06 0.27
N LEU A 443 -26.84 9.56 0.40
CA LEU A 443 -25.89 9.97 1.42
C LEU A 443 -25.31 11.34 1.05
N GLU A 444 -25.38 12.29 1.97
CA GLU A 444 -24.68 13.56 1.84
C GLU A 444 -23.21 13.36 2.20
N ILE A 445 -22.30 13.85 1.35
CA ILE A 445 -20.86 13.72 1.54
C ILE A 445 -20.26 15.12 1.42
N THR A 446 -19.56 15.55 2.47
CA THR A 446 -18.86 16.83 2.54
C THR A 446 -17.37 16.57 2.76
N ASP A 447 -16.53 17.34 2.06
CA ASP A 447 -15.07 17.18 2.07
C ASP A 447 -14.64 15.74 1.79
N ALA A 448 -15.25 15.17 0.76
CA ALA A 448 -14.83 13.89 0.21
C ALA A 448 -13.38 14.05 -0.28
N PHE A 449 -12.43 13.61 0.54
CA PHE A 449 -11.01 13.53 0.19
C PHE A 449 -10.29 14.89 0.05
N GLU A 450 -10.58 15.87 0.92
CA GLU A 450 -9.55 16.90 1.20
C GLU A 450 -8.34 16.30 1.90
#